data_AF-A0A6L9EAM4-F1
#
_entry.id   AF-A0A6L9EAM4-F1
#
_cell.length_a   1.000
_cell.length_b   1.000
_cell.length_c   1.000
_cell.angle_alpha   90.00
_cell.angle_beta   90.00
_cell.angle_gamma   90.00
#
_symmetry.space_group_name_H-M   'P 1'
#
loop_
_entity.id
_entity.type
_entity.pdbx_description
1 polymer ?
#
loop_
_entity_poly.entity_id
_entity_poly.type
_entity_poly.pdbx_seq_one_letter_code
_entity_poly.pdbx_strand_id
1 'polypeptide(L)'
;MEQNQSDSYLRAKKKVDRIKGFYRHLGIYIVINLVLLGLKVYFFKIVPNDNFSESFVYWLDWNIISTPIIWGVAIIIHGLVAFQHAFTFIDRWEDRKIRKFMDEDQNEI
;
A
#
# COMPACT_ATOMS: atom_id res chain seq x y z
N MET A 1 -12.31 -36.28 -6.60
CA MET A 1 -12.52 -35.03 -7.36
C MET A 1 -13.05 -33.89 -6.48
N GLU A 2 -13.82 -34.15 -5.42
CA GLU A 2 -14.30 -33.11 -4.47
C GLU A 2 -13.21 -32.36 -3.69
N GLN A 3 -12.13 -33.02 -3.24
CA GLN A 3 -11.03 -32.35 -2.50
C GLN A 3 -10.33 -31.24 -3.31
N ASN A 4 -10.23 -31.37 -4.63
CA ASN A 4 -9.62 -30.34 -5.48
C ASN A 4 -10.49 -29.09 -5.62
N GLN A 5 -11.83 -29.24 -5.56
CA GLN A 5 -12.75 -28.11 -5.64
C GLN A 5 -12.76 -27.30 -4.34
N SER A 6 -12.68 -27.97 -3.18
CA SER A 6 -12.55 -27.27 -1.89
C SER A 6 -11.25 -26.48 -1.77
N ASP A 7 -10.14 -27.02 -2.28
CA ASP A 7 -8.84 -26.36 -2.24
C ASP A 7 -8.76 -25.14 -3.17
N SER A 8 -9.28 -25.26 -4.39
CA SER A 8 -9.35 -24.13 -5.32
C SER A 8 -10.23 -23.00 -4.78
N TYR A 9 -11.41 -23.36 -4.24
CA TYR A 9 -12.31 -22.40 -3.61
C TYR A 9 -11.67 -21.71 -2.40
N LEU A 10 -10.99 -22.45 -1.52
CA LEU A 10 -10.33 -21.89 -0.34
C LEU A 10 -9.19 -20.93 -0.72
N ARG A 11 -8.42 -21.25 -1.76
CA ARG A 11 -7.38 -20.36 -2.31
C ARG A 11 -7.97 -19.07 -2.88
N ALA A 12 -9.05 -19.17 -3.65
CA ALA A 12 -9.75 -18.01 -4.19
C ALA A 12 -10.35 -17.14 -3.07
N LYS A 13 -10.97 -17.75 -2.05
CA LYS A 13 -11.52 -17.04 -0.89
C LYS A 13 -10.44 -16.27 -0.13
N LYS A 14 -9.30 -16.91 0.18
CA LYS A 14 -8.15 -16.24 0.83
C LYS A 14 -7.63 -15.06 0.01
N LYS A 15 -7.64 -15.16 -1.33
CA LYS A 15 -7.24 -14.05 -2.22
C LYS A 15 -8.21 -12.86 -2.10
N VAL A 16 -9.52 -13.12 -2.13
CA VAL A 16 -10.56 -12.09 -1.97
C VAL A 16 -10.45 -11.41 -0.60
N ASP A 17 -10.25 -12.19 0.47
CA ASP A 17 -10.17 -11.64 1.83
C ASP A 17 -8.95 -10.72 2.01
N ARG A 18 -7.79 -11.07 1.43
CA ARG A 18 -6.60 -10.19 1.42
C ARG A 18 -6.85 -8.89 0.66
N ILE A 19 -7.48 -8.96 -0.51
CA ILE A 19 -7.80 -7.79 -1.33
C ILE A 19 -8.80 -6.88 -0.61
N LYS A 20 -9.85 -7.45 0.01
CA LYS A 20 -10.78 -6.69 0.86
C LYS A 20 -10.08 -6.01 2.03
N GLY A 21 -9.17 -6.72 2.69
CA GLY A 21 -8.34 -6.15 3.76
C GLY A 21 -7.54 -4.93 3.29
N PHE A 22 -6.92 -5.01 2.12
CA PHE A 22 -6.20 -3.88 1.52
C PHE A 22 -7.13 -2.69 1.23
N TYR A 23 -8.29 -2.92 0.59
CA TYR A 23 -9.23 -1.83 0.28
C TYR A 23 -9.75 -1.12 1.53
N ARG A 24 -9.90 -1.82 2.66
CA ARG A 24 -10.25 -1.17 3.94
C ARG A 24 -9.17 -0.18 4.37
N HIS A 25 -7.90 -0.56 4.32
CA HIS A 25 -6.80 0.32 4.70
C HIS A 25 -6.63 1.48 3.71
N LEU A 26 -6.74 1.20 2.41
CA LEU A 26 -6.72 2.22 1.36
C LEU A 26 -7.89 3.22 1.53
N GLY A 27 -9.09 2.73 1.83
CA GLY A 27 -10.26 3.57 2.07
C GLY A 27 -10.05 4.50 3.26
N ILE A 28 -9.59 3.96 4.40
CA ILE A 28 -9.26 4.77 5.59
C ILE A 28 -8.18 5.82 5.26
N TYR A 29 -7.13 5.42 4.54
CA TYR A 29 -6.08 6.34 4.10
C TYR A 29 -6.66 7.48 3.26
N ILE A 30 -7.47 7.20 2.23
CA ILE A 30 -8.08 8.23 1.38
C ILE A 30 -8.97 9.16 2.21
N VAL A 31 -9.82 8.63 3.08
CA VAL A 31 -10.74 9.44 3.91
C VAL A 31 -9.96 10.39 4.82
N ILE A 32 -8.94 9.90 5.53
CA ILE A 32 -8.12 10.73 6.42
C ILE A 32 -7.39 11.81 5.62
N ASN A 33 -6.83 11.47 4.47
CA ASN A 33 -6.14 12.43 3.61
C ASN A 33 -7.07 13.53 3.08
N LEU A 34 -8.28 13.17 2.66
CA LEU A 34 -9.29 14.13 2.23
C LEU A 34 -9.71 15.05 3.38
N VAL A 35 -9.87 14.53 4.60
CA VAL A 35 -10.16 15.34 5.78
C VAL A 35 -9.01 16.30 6.10
N LEU A 36 -7.75 15.83 6.07
CA LEU A 36 -6.58 16.69 6.30
C LEU A 36 -6.44 17.81 5.26
N LEU A 37 -6.63 17.49 3.97
CA LEU A 37 -6.62 18.48 2.90
C LEU A 37 -7.80 19.46 3.03
N GLY A 38 -8.99 18.96 3.35
CA GLY A 38 -10.17 19.77 3.58
C GLY A 38 -9.98 20.75 4.75
N LEU A 39 -9.42 20.28 5.86
CA LEU A 39 -9.06 21.11 7.01
C LEU A 39 -8.04 22.19 6.60
N LYS A 40 -6.97 21.82 5.87
CA LYS A 40 -5.99 22.81 5.39
C LYS A 40 -6.64 23.91 4.57
N VAL A 41 -7.48 23.57 3.60
CA VAL A 41 -8.17 24.54 2.74
C VAL A 41 -9.15 25.40 3.55
N TYR A 42 -9.86 24.81 4.50
CA TYR A 42 -10.78 25.52 5.39
C TYR A 42 -10.02 26.53 6.25
N PHE A 43 -8.95 26.12 6.94
CA PHE A 43 -8.14 26.98 7.78
C PHE A 43 -7.50 28.12 6.99
N PHE A 44 -6.93 27.82 5.82
CA PHE A 44 -6.28 28.85 4.98
C PHE A 44 -7.26 29.89 4.40
N LYS A 45 -8.53 29.52 4.19
CA LYS A 45 -9.54 30.43 3.64
C LYS A 45 -10.28 31.24 4.70
N ILE A 46 -10.44 30.70 5.91
CA ILE A 46 -11.36 31.26 6.91
C ILE A 46 -10.62 31.89 8.08
N VAL A 47 -9.44 31.40 8.45
CA VAL A 47 -8.67 31.98 9.56
C VAL A 47 -7.63 32.94 8.98
N PRO A 48 -7.68 34.23 9.31
CA PRO A 48 -6.65 35.15 8.89
C PRO A 48 -5.30 34.76 9.52
N ASN A 49 -4.23 34.90 8.75
CA ASN A 49 -2.87 34.44 9.04
C ASN A 49 -2.24 35.05 10.31
N ASP A 50 -2.92 36.01 10.93
CA ASP A 50 -2.52 36.74 12.13
C ASP A 50 -2.82 36.00 13.44
N ASN A 51 -3.68 34.97 13.43
CA ASN A 51 -4.05 34.21 14.64
C ASN A 51 -3.15 33.01 14.96
N PHE A 52 -2.25 32.63 14.04
CA PHE A 52 -1.35 31.50 14.23
C PHE A 52 0.10 31.94 14.08
N SER A 53 1.00 31.39 14.92
CA SER A 53 2.43 31.63 14.75
C SER A 53 2.91 31.01 13.43
N GLU A 54 3.82 31.69 12.73
CA GLU A 54 4.39 31.18 11.48
C GLU A 54 4.98 29.76 11.67
N SER A 55 5.59 29.49 12.82
CA SER A 55 6.11 28.18 13.18
C SER A 55 5.03 27.09 13.21
N PHE A 56 3.84 27.41 13.72
CA PHE A 56 2.70 26.48 13.73
C PHE A 56 2.19 26.19 12.32
N VAL A 57 2.09 27.23 11.48
CA VAL A 57 1.65 27.08 10.08
C VAL A 57 2.64 26.21 9.28
N TYR A 58 3.94 26.47 9.41
CA TYR A 58 4.99 25.66 8.79
C TYR A 58 4.97 24.21 9.27
N TRP A 59 4.81 23.99 10.58
CA TRP A 59 4.71 22.64 11.14
C TRP A 59 3.49 21.91 10.59
N LEU A 60 2.33 22.56 10.52
CA LEU A 60 1.09 21.98 10.03
C LEU A 60 1.19 21.62 8.54
N ASP A 61 1.74 22.51 7.71
CA ASP A 61 1.97 22.25 6.29
C ASP A 61 2.94 21.09 6.05
N TRP A 62 4.03 21.04 6.81
CA TRP A 62 4.99 19.94 6.72
C TRP A 62 4.36 18.60 7.10
N ASN A 63 3.56 18.54 8.16
CA ASN A 63 2.90 17.31 8.61
C ASN A 63 1.83 16.83 7.62
N ILE A 64 1.06 17.75 7.04
CA ILE A 64 0.03 17.44 6.05
C ILE A 64 0.64 16.89 4.76
N ILE A 65 1.87 17.26 4.39
CA ILE A 65 2.54 16.73 3.20
C ILE A 65 3.33 15.45 3.52
N SER A 66 4.10 15.43 4.61
CA SER A 66 5.00 14.32 4.94
C SER A 66 4.24 13.07 5.39
N THR A 67 3.17 13.21 6.18
CA THR A 67 2.41 12.07 6.72
C THR A 67 1.78 11.22 5.61
N PRO A 68 1.07 11.80 4.62
CA PRO A 68 0.55 11.05 3.48
C PRO A 68 1.60 10.36 2.64
N ILE A 69 2.78 10.98 2.48
CA ILE A 69 3.88 10.41 1.69
C ILE A 69 4.40 9.15 2.37
N ILE A 70 4.72 9.21 3.66
CA ILE A 70 5.24 8.07 4.42
C ILE A 70 4.20 6.93 4.46
N TRP A 71 2.94 7.26 4.78
CA TRP A 71 1.86 6.29 4.78
C TRP A 71 1.53 5.75 3.38
N GLY A 72 1.72 6.57 2.34
CA GLY A 72 1.57 6.18 0.94
C GLY A 72 2.52 5.05 0.58
N VAL A 73 3.78 5.11 1.02
CA VAL A 73 4.74 4.01 0.86
C VAL A 73 4.26 2.74 1.55
N ALA A 74 3.77 2.84 2.79
CA ALA A 74 3.24 1.69 3.53
C ALA A 74 2.02 1.05 2.84
N ILE A 75 1.13 1.87 2.25
CA ILE A 75 -0.02 1.42 1.46
C ILE A 75 0.47 0.71 0.18
N ILE A 76 1.46 1.26 -0.52
CA ILE A 76 2.03 0.63 -1.73
C ILE A 76 2.57 -0.76 -1.39
N ILE A 77 3.33 -0.89 -0.31
CA ILE A 77 3.86 -2.19 0.16
C ILE A 77 2.71 -3.16 0.48
N HIS A 78 1.67 -2.71 1.21
CA HIS A 78 0.49 -3.53 1.48
C HIS A 78 -0.24 -3.96 0.20
N GLY A 79 -0.30 -3.08 -0.80
CA GLY A 79 -0.86 -3.38 -2.12
C GLY A 79 -0.06 -4.47 -2.83
N LEU A 80 1.27 -4.34 -2.87
CA LEU A 80 2.15 -5.36 -3.46
C LEU A 80 1.94 -6.73 -2.80
N VAL A 81 1.81 -6.78 -1.47
CA VAL A 81 1.55 -8.04 -0.74
C VAL A 81 0.15 -8.58 -1.00
N ALA A 82 -0.88 -7.72 -0.99
CA ALA A 82 -2.26 -8.14 -1.23
C ALA A 82 -2.47 -8.67 -2.66
N PHE A 83 -1.76 -8.08 -3.63
CA PHE A 83 -1.85 -8.40 -5.05
C PHE A 83 -0.66 -9.24 -5.57
N GLN A 84 0.17 -9.82 -4.72
CA GLN A 84 1.35 -10.60 -5.15
C GLN A 84 0.98 -11.66 -6.21
N HIS A 85 -0.15 -12.36 -6.05
CA HIS A 85 -0.66 -13.39 -6.99
C HIS A 85 -1.42 -12.83 -8.21
N ALA A 86 -1.53 -11.52 -8.35
CA ALA A 86 -2.05 -10.85 -9.54
C ALA A 86 -0.91 -10.46 -10.49
N PHE A 87 0.30 -10.29 -9.96
CA PHE A 87 1.50 -10.00 -10.74
C PHE A 87 2.16 -11.31 -11.18
N THR A 88 1.55 -12.02 -12.13
CA THR A 88 2.12 -13.26 -12.71
C THR A 88 3.51 -13.08 -13.32
N PHE A 89 3.94 -11.82 -13.56
CA PHE A 89 5.30 -11.49 -13.99
C PHE A 89 6.34 -11.64 -12.86
N ILE A 90 5.98 -11.37 -11.61
CA ILE A 90 6.86 -11.51 -10.45
C ILE A 90 7.13 -13.00 -10.19
N ASP A 91 6.08 -13.82 -10.16
CA ASP A 91 6.22 -15.29 -9.99
C ASP A 91 7.15 -15.89 -11.06
N ARG A 92 6.97 -15.51 -12.34
CA ARG A 92 7.85 -15.95 -13.44
C ARG A 92 9.28 -15.41 -13.34
N TRP A 93 9.48 -14.25 -12.75
CA TRP A 93 10.81 -13.69 -12.54
C TRP A 93 11.53 -14.41 -11.40
N GLU A 94 10.82 -14.71 -10.32
CA GLU A 94 11.33 -15.47 -9.17
C GLU A 94 11.72 -16.89 -9.59
N ASP A 95 10.84 -17.60 -10.31
CA ASP A 95 11.13 -18.93 -10.85
C ASP A 95 12.38 -18.94 -11.74
N ARG A 96 12.57 -17.91 -12.57
CA ARG A 96 13.77 -17.78 -13.42
C ARG A 96 15.03 -17.53 -12.60
N LYS A 97 14.94 -16.76 -11.52
CA LYS A 97 16.09 -16.48 -10.66
C LYS A 97 16.49 -17.70 -9.84
N ILE A 98 15.54 -18.43 -9.28
CA ILE A 98 15.79 -19.68 -8.56
C ILE A 98 16.48 -20.69 -9.48
N ARG A 99 15.97 -20.88 -10.71
CA ARG A 99 16.62 -21.74 -11.71
C ARG A 99 18.06 -21.32 -12.01
N LYS A 100 18.30 -20.02 -12.19
CA LYS A 100 19.65 -19.50 -12.44
C LYS A 100 20.63 -19.81 -11.30
N PHE A 101 20.20 -19.66 -10.05
CA PHE A 101 21.04 -19.99 -8.89
C PHE A 101 21.30 -21.50 -8.77
N MET A 102 20.30 -22.34 -9.07
CA MET A 102 20.49 -23.80 -9.09
C MET A 102 21.46 -24.25 -10.19
N ASP A 103 21.39 -23.62 -11.38
CA ASP A 103 22.29 -23.90 -12.49
C ASP A 103 23.72 -23.38 -12.20
N GLU A 104 23.86 -22.27 -11.48
CA GLU A 104 25.16 -21.74 -11.03
C GLU A 104 25.82 -22.69 -9.99
N ASP A 105 25.07 -23.13 -8.97
CA ASP A 105 25.56 -24.11 -7.98
C ASP A 105 25.95 -25.46 -8.59
N GLN A 106 25.28 -25.89 -9.66
CA GLN A 106 25.61 -27.16 -10.36
C GLN A 106 26.83 -27.06 -11.28
N ASN A 107 27.21 -25.86 -11.72
CA ASN A 107 28.38 -25.64 -12.58
C ASN A 107 29.65 -25.28 -11.78
N GLU A 108 29.55 -25.02 -10.48
CA GLU A 108 30.69 -24.82 -9.57
C GLU A 108 31.18 -26.12 -8.88
N ILE A 109 30.59 -27.28 -9.22
CA ILE A 109 31.02 -28.64 -8.78
C ILE A 109 31.64 -29.39 -9.96
#